data_AF-A0A024GXA7-F1
#
_entry.id   AF-A0A024GXA7-F1
#
_cell.length_a   1.000
_cell.length_b   1.000
_cell.length_c   1.000
_cell.angle_alpha   90.00
_cell.angle_beta   90.00
_cell.angle_gamma   90.00
#
_symmetry.space_group_name_H-M   'P 1'
#
loop_
_entity.id
_entity.type
_entity.pdbx_description
1 polymer ?
#
loop_
_entity_poly.entity_id
_entity_poly.type
_entity_poly.pdbx_seq_one_letter_code
_entity_poly.pdbx_strand_id
1 'polypeptide(L)'
;MTTARNTHLNSTHARPHNTARPAATRSSTLGAGIATTDTGYVGKPTCDTCRTDEFIYLESYIPPTYRRDGNVATLGEVAYTCTHCEQFSAHSVPVTWTPPGWYLG
;
A
#
# COMPACT_ATOMS: atom_id res chain seq x y z
N MET A 1 -27.44 9.52 -64.99
CA MET A 1 -27.59 9.62 -63.52
C MET A 1 -27.13 8.32 -62.89
N THR A 2 -26.53 8.45 -61.71
CA THR A 2 -25.62 7.55 -61.02
C THR A 2 -26.29 6.32 -60.37
N THR A 3 -25.46 5.28 -60.19
CA THR A 3 -25.62 3.92 -59.62
C THR A 3 -26.39 3.76 -58.30
N ALA A 4 -26.87 2.54 -58.03
CA ALA A 4 -26.77 1.92 -56.70
C ALA A 4 -26.74 0.38 -56.76
N ARG A 5 -25.64 -0.22 -56.26
CA ARG A 5 -25.48 -1.64 -55.92
C ARG A 5 -25.97 -1.82 -54.49
N ASN A 6 -26.83 -2.81 -54.24
CA ASN A 6 -27.23 -3.21 -52.89
C ASN A 6 -26.23 -4.23 -52.35
N THR A 7 -25.43 -3.81 -51.38
CA THR A 7 -24.43 -4.63 -50.69
C THR A 7 -25.09 -5.34 -49.51
N HIS A 8 -24.90 -6.66 -49.43
CA HIS A 8 -25.26 -7.49 -48.28
C HIS A 8 -24.68 -6.93 -46.98
N LEU A 9 -25.54 -6.64 -46.00
CA LEU A 9 -25.15 -6.33 -44.63
C LEU A 9 -24.93 -7.66 -43.88
N ASN A 10 -23.66 -7.96 -43.60
CA ASN A 10 -23.28 -9.10 -42.79
C ASN A 10 -23.45 -8.74 -41.31
N SER A 11 -24.13 -9.62 -40.58
CA SER A 11 -24.27 -9.58 -39.13
C SER A 11 -22.95 -9.85 -38.41
N THR A 12 -22.87 -9.29 -37.20
CA THR A 12 -22.12 -9.74 -36.02
C THR A 12 -20.60 -9.71 -36.06
N HIS A 13 -20.02 -8.79 -35.28
CA HIS A 13 -19.04 -9.18 -34.26
C HIS A 13 -19.16 -8.28 -33.03
N ALA A 14 -19.70 -8.86 -31.95
CA ALA A 14 -19.60 -8.30 -30.61
C ALA A 14 -18.12 -8.26 -30.19
N ARG A 15 -17.65 -7.09 -29.79
CA ARG A 15 -16.31 -6.85 -29.25
C ARG A 15 -16.27 -7.35 -27.79
N PRO A 16 -15.48 -8.38 -27.44
CA PRO A 16 -15.26 -8.68 -26.04
C PRO A 16 -14.37 -7.57 -25.45
N HIS A 17 -14.90 -6.85 -24.47
CA HIS A 17 -14.09 -6.03 -23.57
C HIS A 17 -13.22 -6.96 -22.73
N ASN A 18 -12.02 -7.24 -23.22
CA ASN A 18 -11.00 -7.89 -22.42
C ASN A 18 -10.25 -6.81 -21.63
N THR A 19 -10.84 -6.31 -20.54
CA THR A 19 -10.09 -5.55 -19.53
C THR A 19 -9.30 -6.55 -18.69
N ALA A 20 -8.20 -7.05 -19.26
CA ALA A 20 -7.15 -7.67 -18.47
C ALA A 20 -6.51 -6.56 -17.63
N ARG A 21 -7.05 -6.37 -16.42
CA ARG A 21 -6.37 -5.63 -15.34
C ARG A 21 -4.99 -6.28 -15.17
N PRO A 22 -3.87 -5.56 -15.34
CA PRO A 22 -2.59 -6.11 -14.96
C PRO A 22 -2.68 -6.45 -13.48
N ALA A 23 -2.45 -7.72 -13.15
CA ALA A 23 -2.18 -8.12 -11.78
C ALA A 23 -0.88 -7.41 -11.40
N ALA A 24 -0.99 -6.26 -10.72
CA ALA A 24 0.13 -5.67 -10.02
C ALA A 24 0.66 -6.78 -9.10
N THR A 25 1.86 -7.26 -9.41
CA THR A 25 2.60 -8.21 -8.60
C THR A 25 2.76 -7.57 -7.24
N ARG A 26 1.86 -7.91 -6.31
CA ARG A 26 1.97 -7.56 -4.91
C ARG A 26 3.17 -8.32 -4.37
N SER A 27 4.35 -7.77 -4.53
CA SER A 27 5.52 -8.17 -3.76
C SER A 27 5.30 -7.69 -2.33
N SER A 28 4.44 -8.40 -1.61
CA SER A 28 4.40 -8.32 -0.16
C SER A 28 5.67 -9.02 0.33
N THR A 29 6.76 -8.28 0.43
CA THR A 29 7.88 -8.68 1.29
C THR A 29 7.39 -8.58 2.73
N LEU A 30 6.57 -9.55 3.15
CA LEU A 30 6.48 -9.93 4.56
C LEU A 30 7.84 -10.53 4.92
N GLY A 31 8.82 -9.65 5.10
CA GLY A 31 10.10 -10.02 5.65
C GLY A 31 9.87 -10.40 7.09
N ALA A 32 9.84 -11.70 7.38
CA ALA A 32 10.26 -12.23 8.66
C ALA A 32 11.77 -11.96 8.84
N GLY A 33 12.13 -10.69 8.86
CA GLY A 33 13.47 -10.19 9.09
C GLY A 33 13.65 -10.02 10.57
N ILE A 34 14.57 -10.80 11.14
CA ILE A 34 15.23 -10.45 12.39
C ILE A 34 15.53 -8.96 12.32
N ALA A 35 15.08 -8.17 13.30
CA ALA A 35 15.26 -6.73 13.36
C ALA A 35 16.76 -6.38 13.51
N THR A 36 17.53 -6.57 12.45
CA THR A 36 18.86 -6.02 12.27
C THR A 36 18.67 -4.62 11.76
N THR A 37 19.11 -3.66 12.55
CA THR A 37 18.91 -2.21 12.48
C THR A 37 19.49 -1.52 11.24
N ASP A 38 19.60 -2.18 10.09
CA ASP A 38 20.37 -1.68 8.94
C ASP A 38 19.58 -1.56 7.62
N THR A 39 18.34 -2.06 7.52
CA THR A 39 17.56 -1.98 6.26
C THR A 39 16.11 -1.52 6.39
N GLY A 40 15.57 -1.42 7.61
CA GLY A 40 14.22 -0.89 7.86
C GLY A 40 14.32 0.51 8.44
N TYR A 41 13.87 1.53 7.69
CA TYR A 41 13.73 2.87 8.23
C TYR A 41 12.82 2.84 9.47
N VAL A 42 13.39 2.99 10.67
CA VAL A 42 12.66 3.14 11.93
C VAL A 42 12.31 4.61 12.09
N GLY A 43 11.25 5.04 11.45
CA GLY A 43 10.83 6.43 11.48
C GLY A 43 9.34 6.61 11.24
N LYS A 44 8.92 7.87 11.24
CA LYS A 44 7.52 8.21 10.97
C LYS A 44 7.12 7.71 9.58
N PRO A 45 5.87 7.31 9.37
CA PRO A 45 5.43 6.83 8.07
C PRO A 45 5.56 7.93 7.01
N THR A 46 6.33 7.66 5.96
CA THR A 46 6.60 8.57 4.84
C THR A 46 6.51 7.81 3.52
N CYS A 47 6.17 8.48 2.43
CA CYS A 47 6.24 7.89 1.10
C CYS A 47 7.67 8.04 0.54
N ASP A 48 8.32 6.96 0.12
CA ASP A 48 9.68 7.02 -0.44
C ASP A 48 9.76 7.79 -1.77
N THR A 49 8.69 7.70 -2.56
CA THR A 49 8.57 8.40 -3.85
C THR A 49 8.31 9.89 -3.65
N CYS A 50 7.34 10.27 -2.80
CA CYS A 50 7.00 11.67 -2.55
C CYS A 50 7.95 12.35 -1.55
N ARG A 51 8.67 11.58 -0.74
CA ARG A 51 9.53 12.03 0.37
C ARG A 51 8.82 12.92 1.39
N THR A 52 7.56 12.63 1.66
CA THR A 52 6.70 13.37 2.60
C THR A 52 5.73 12.44 3.30
N ASP A 53 5.21 12.86 4.46
CA ASP A 53 4.12 12.24 5.20
C ASP A 53 2.74 12.85 4.88
N GLU A 54 2.69 13.92 4.08
CA GLU A 54 1.46 14.68 3.80
C GLU A 54 0.33 13.85 3.16
N PHE A 55 0.68 12.90 2.28
CA PHE A 55 -0.27 12.07 1.54
C PHE A 55 -0.49 10.71 2.19
N ILE A 56 -0.04 10.52 3.41
CA ILE A 56 -0.10 9.22 4.08
C ILE A 56 -1.47 9.04 4.74
N TYR A 57 -2.19 8.01 4.29
CA TYR A 57 -3.36 7.47 4.98
C TYR A 57 -2.94 6.27 5.82
N LEU A 58 -3.09 6.37 7.13
CA LEU A 58 -2.78 5.27 8.05
C LEU A 58 -3.90 4.23 8.01
N GLU A 59 -3.55 2.97 7.72
CA GLU A 59 -4.50 1.87 7.66
C GLU A 59 -4.59 1.12 8.98
N SER A 60 -3.44 0.87 9.62
CA SER A 60 -3.40 0.18 10.90
C SER A 60 -2.15 0.55 11.71
N TYR A 61 -2.26 0.39 13.03
CA TYR A 61 -1.16 0.53 13.97
C TYR A 61 -1.26 -0.56 15.04
N ILE A 62 -0.14 -1.25 15.26
CA ILE A 62 0.06 -2.22 16.34
C ILE A 62 1.00 -1.58 17.35
N PRO A 63 0.58 -1.35 18.61
CA PRO A 63 1.42 -0.73 19.61
C PRO A 63 2.60 -1.65 20.01
N PRO A 64 3.73 -1.08 20.46
CA PRO A 64 4.84 -1.86 21.00
C PRO A 64 4.39 -2.66 22.21
N THR A 65 5.01 -3.81 22.43
CA THR A 65 4.80 -4.62 23.64
C THR A 65 6.03 -4.54 24.54
N TYR A 66 5.80 -4.66 25.85
CA TYR A 66 6.83 -4.59 26.87
C TYR A 66 6.88 -5.89 27.66
N ARG A 67 8.09 -6.31 28.00
CA ARG A 67 8.34 -7.41 28.94
C ARG A 67 8.04 -6.95 30.37
N ARG A 68 7.98 -7.90 31.32
CA ARG A 68 7.73 -7.60 32.74
C ARG A 68 8.81 -6.76 33.41
N ASP A 69 10.02 -6.77 32.86
CA ASP A 69 11.16 -5.97 33.31
C ASP A 69 11.13 -4.52 32.75
N GLY A 70 10.08 -4.16 31.99
CA GLY A 70 9.93 -2.84 31.38
C GLY A 70 10.70 -2.66 30.06
N ASN A 71 11.48 -3.66 29.64
CA ASN A 71 12.17 -3.60 28.35
C ASN A 71 11.20 -3.84 27.19
N VAL A 72 11.50 -3.24 26.04
CA VAL A 72 10.72 -3.42 24.81
C VAL A 72 10.83 -4.89 24.36
N ALA A 73 9.69 -5.57 24.23
CA ALA A 73 9.60 -6.93 23.71
C ALA A 73 9.47 -6.93 22.18
N THR A 74 8.58 -6.07 21.67
CA THR A 74 8.37 -5.85 20.22
C THR A 74 8.19 -4.37 19.96
N LEU A 75 8.72 -3.88 18.83
CA LEU A 75 8.44 -2.53 18.35
C LEU A 75 6.98 -2.40 17.93
N GLY A 76 6.50 -1.16 17.82
CA GLY A 76 5.23 -0.90 17.16
C GLY A 76 5.36 -1.13 15.66
N GLU A 77 4.25 -1.38 14.99
CA GLU A 77 4.19 -1.52 13.53
C GLU A 77 3.09 -0.62 12.99
N VAL A 78 3.34 0.01 11.84
CA VAL A 78 2.36 0.83 11.15
C VAL A 78 2.23 0.34 9.70
N ALA A 79 1.00 0.29 9.20
CA ALA A 79 0.71 0.11 7.79
C ALA A 79 -0.03 1.34 7.25
N TYR A 80 0.32 1.74 6.03
CA TYR A 80 -0.19 2.97 5.44
C TYR A 80 -0.18 2.93 3.92
N THR A 81 -1.04 3.76 3.33
CA THR A 81 -1.10 3.98 1.88
C THR A 81 -0.82 5.44 1.56
N CYS A 82 0.11 5.69 0.63
CA CYS A 82 0.27 7.01 0.04
C CYS A 82 -0.86 7.25 -0.96
N THR A 83 -1.73 8.23 -0.71
CA THR A 83 -2.88 8.54 -1.57
C THR A 83 -2.48 9.20 -2.89
N HIS A 84 -1.29 9.80 -2.95
CA HIS A 84 -0.76 10.39 -4.18
C HIS A 84 -0.13 9.35 -5.11
N CYS A 85 0.65 8.40 -4.56
CA CYS A 85 1.29 7.34 -5.34
C CYS A 85 0.45 6.07 -5.46
N GLU A 86 -0.63 5.96 -4.69
CA GLU A 86 -1.47 4.76 -4.55
C GLU A 86 -0.65 3.51 -4.15
N GLN A 87 0.37 3.71 -3.32
CA GLN A 87 1.27 2.66 -2.87
C GLN A 87 1.10 2.38 -1.38
N PHE A 88 1.02 1.09 -1.05
CA PHE A 88 0.99 0.58 0.31
C PHE A 88 2.40 0.31 0.82
N SER A 89 2.66 0.62 2.09
CA SER A 89 3.88 0.28 2.81
C SER A 89 3.58 -0.02 4.28
N ALA A 90 4.46 -0.79 4.93
CA ALA A 90 4.38 -1.07 6.35
C ALA A 90 5.79 -1.26 6.94
N HIS A 91 6.01 -0.74 8.15
CA HIS A 91 7.29 -0.87 8.85
C HIS A 91 7.16 -0.70 10.36
N SER A 92 8.22 -1.09 11.07
CA SER A 92 8.33 -0.90 12.51
C SER A 92 8.63 0.55 12.88
N VAL A 93 7.93 1.06 13.89
CA VAL A 93 8.05 2.42 14.40
C VAL A 93 8.69 2.43 15.78
N PRO A 94 9.44 3.49 16.13
CA PRO A 94 10.05 3.58 17.45
C PRO A 94 8.98 3.68 18.54
N VAL A 95 9.30 3.22 19.75
CA VAL A 95 8.38 3.25 20.91
C VAL A 95 7.96 4.67 21.32
N THR A 96 8.66 5.69 20.83
CA THR A 96 8.35 7.11 21.04
C THR A 96 7.36 7.67 20.01
N TRP A 97 6.96 6.87 19.01
CA TRP A 97 5.99 7.28 18.00
C TRP A 97 4.68 6.52 18.16
N THR A 98 3.59 7.27 18.09
CA THR A 98 2.22 6.77 17.96
C THR A 98 1.50 7.62 16.92
N PRO A 99 0.47 7.08 16.23
CA PRO A 99 -0.34 7.88 15.33
C PRO A 99 -0.99 9.08 16.05
N PRO A 100 -1.13 10.25 15.42
CA PRO A 100 -1.90 11.35 15.98
C PRO A 100 -3.33 10.92 16.32
N GLY A 101 -3.80 11.28 17.51
CA GLY A 101 -5.14 10.88 17.97
C GLY A 101 -5.26 9.41 18.40
N TRP A 102 -4.16 8.64 18.40
CA TRP A 102 -4.12 7.29 18.98
C TRP A 102 -4.13 7.37 20.50
N TYR A 103 -5.33 7.47 21.06
CA TYR A 103 -5.59 7.21 22.47
C TYR A 103 -6.52 6.00 22.53
N LEU A 104 -5.94 4.84 22.83
CA LEU A 104 -6.71 3.79 23.49
C LEU A 104 -6.96 4.32 24.90
N GLY A 105 -8.23 4.52 25.25
CA GLY A 105 -8.65 4.87 26.60
C GLY A 105 -8.23 3.84 27.65
#